data_AF-A0A2T4GNU5-F1
#
_entry.id   AF-A0A2T4GNU5-F1
#
_cell.length_a   1.000
_cell.length_b   1.000
_cell.length_c   1.000
_cell.angle_alpha   90.00
_cell.angle_beta   90.00
_cell.angle_gamma   90.00
#
_symmetry.space_group_name_H-M   'P 1'
#
loop_
_entity.id
_entity.type
_entity.pdbx_description
1 polymer ?
#
loop_
_entity_poly.entity_id
_entity_poly.type
_entity_poly.pdbx_seq_one_letter_code
_entity_poly.pdbx_strand_id
1 'polypeptide(L)'
;MNLELHWAENAPECRMCYFRAVTKAEVAKHEFELHNYCADCERQFQNQNSIRHHLNGKIHRVSTVKCPFCKTRCGTATGLSHHIEQGSCPHVPIDRQKLYKYIRSRDPAGAIANKRLEWHGEKTYEINPRLAWNNWAKAYECYLCHKLYSSLHGLKLHLESPKHQQKMYHCLNPS
;
A
#
# COMPACT_ATOMS: atom_id res chain seq x y z
N MET A 1 -19.51 26.71 -23.04
CA MET A 1 -19.72 26.60 -21.58
C MET A 1 -20.65 27.75 -21.23
N ASN A 2 -21.92 27.45 -20.98
CA ASN A 2 -22.97 28.48 -20.92
C ASN A 2 -22.93 29.16 -19.55
N LEU A 3 -22.56 30.44 -19.50
CA LEU A 3 -22.35 31.22 -18.27
C LEU A 3 -23.64 31.41 -17.43
N GLU A 4 -24.81 31.17 -18.02
CA GLU A 4 -26.11 31.50 -17.41
C GLU A 4 -26.59 30.51 -16.34
N LEU A 5 -25.94 29.34 -16.17
CA LEU A 5 -26.33 28.35 -15.15
C LEU A 5 -25.60 28.49 -13.81
N HIS A 6 -24.69 29.47 -13.67
CA HIS A 6 -23.86 29.63 -12.47
C HIS A 6 -24.64 30.21 -11.27
N TRP A 7 -25.83 30.77 -11.48
CA TRP A 7 -26.61 31.48 -10.44
C TRP A 7 -27.88 30.74 -10.01
N ALA A 8 -27.85 29.40 -9.93
CA ALA A 8 -28.89 28.69 -9.20
C ALA A 8 -28.88 29.15 -7.73
N GLU A 9 -30.03 29.52 -7.16
CA GLU A 9 -30.17 29.96 -5.76
C GLU A 9 -29.61 28.96 -4.73
N ASN A 10 -29.40 27.70 -5.13
CA ASN A 10 -28.85 26.63 -4.31
C ASN A 10 -27.55 26.02 -4.87
N ALA A 11 -26.76 26.81 -5.63
CA ALA A 11 -25.48 26.35 -6.14
C ALA A 11 -24.55 25.94 -4.98
N PRO A 12 -23.94 24.73 -5.02
CA PRO A 12 -23.01 24.31 -3.99
C PRO A 12 -21.82 25.28 -3.91
N GLU A 13 -21.46 25.66 -2.70
CA GLU A 13 -20.37 26.59 -2.37
C GLU A 13 -19.27 25.87 -1.60
N CYS A 14 -18.03 26.28 -1.84
CA CYS A 14 -16.86 25.88 -1.08
C CYS A 14 -16.98 26.32 0.38
N ARG A 15 -16.62 25.45 1.34
CA ARG A 15 -16.71 25.80 2.77
C ARG A 15 -15.65 26.80 3.23
N MET A 16 -14.61 27.01 2.43
CA MET A 16 -13.42 27.80 2.81
C MET A 16 -13.30 29.11 2.04
N CYS A 17 -14.07 29.29 0.95
CA CYS A 17 -14.05 30.51 0.15
C CYS A 17 -15.37 30.68 -0.61
N TYR A 18 -15.54 31.82 -1.30
CA TYR A 18 -16.76 32.15 -2.04
C TYR A 18 -16.90 31.46 -3.41
N PHE A 19 -16.11 30.41 -3.67
CA PHE A 19 -16.22 29.67 -4.93
C PHE A 19 -17.50 28.84 -4.95
N ARG A 20 -18.29 29.00 -6.00
CA ARG A 20 -19.49 28.22 -6.27
C ARG A 20 -19.31 27.43 -7.56
N ALA A 21 -19.93 26.27 -7.63
CA ALA A 21 -19.96 25.48 -8.86
C ALA A 21 -21.36 24.91 -9.09
N VAL A 22 -21.57 24.34 -10.28
CA VAL A 22 -22.86 23.72 -10.64
C VAL A 22 -23.05 22.43 -9.85
N THR A 23 -21.96 21.70 -9.59
CA THR A 23 -22.00 20.40 -8.93
C THR A 23 -21.14 20.35 -7.67
N LYS A 24 -21.56 19.50 -6.70
CA LYS A 24 -20.75 19.20 -5.51
C LYS A 24 -19.39 18.58 -5.85
N ALA A 25 -19.29 17.87 -6.99
CA ALA A 25 -18.04 17.29 -7.45
C ALA A 25 -17.01 18.36 -7.85
N GLU A 26 -17.46 19.44 -8.49
CA GLU A 26 -16.61 20.57 -8.85
C GLU A 26 -16.16 21.35 -7.61
N VAL A 27 -17.05 21.55 -6.63
CA VAL A 27 -16.68 22.15 -5.34
C VAL A 27 -15.66 21.27 -4.60
N ALA A 28 -15.89 19.96 -4.53
CA ALA A 28 -14.96 19.03 -3.89
C ALA A 28 -13.59 19.01 -4.60
N LYS A 29 -13.57 19.10 -5.93
CA LYS A 29 -12.33 19.23 -6.70
C LYS A 29 -11.60 20.55 -6.37
N HIS A 30 -12.32 21.66 -6.33
CA HIS A 30 -11.79 22.96 -5.92
C HIS A 30 -11.20 22.92 -4.50
N GLU A 31 -11.94 22.36 -3.54
CA GLU A 31 -11.50 22.20 -2.15
C GLU A 31 -10.23 21.34 -2.05
N PHE A 32 -10.13 20.28 -2.86
CA PHE A 32 -8.94 19.45 -2.96
C PHE A 32 -7.73 20.18 -3.57
N GLU A 33 -7.92 20.92 -4.66
CA GLU A 33 -6.84 21.55 -5.44
C GLU A 33 -6.32 22.85 -4.82
N LEU A 34 -7.20 23.66 -4.22
CA LEU A 34 -6.84 24.99 -3.71
C LEU A 34 -6.75 25.06 -2.19
N HIS A 35 -7.50 24.23 -1.47
CA HIS A 35 -7.54 24.27 -0.01
C HIS A 35 -6.89 23.06 0.66
N ASN A 36 -6.47 22.05 -0.12
CA ASN A 36 -6.04 20.76 0.41
C ASN A 36 -7.07 20.20 1.42
N TYR A 37 -8.35 20.36 1.12
CA TYR A 37 -9.45 20.03 2.02
C TYR A 37 -10.23 18.83 1.52
N CYS A 38 -10.62 17.96 2.45
CA CYS A 38 -11.47 16.82 2.20
C CYS A 38 -12.85 17.07 2.81
N ALA A 39 -13.87 17.19 1.96
CA ALA A 39 -15.25 17.44 2.38
C ALA A 39 -15.88 16.26 3.16
N ASP A 40 -15.60 15.01 2.76
CA ASP A 40 -16.21 13.84 3.42
C ASP A 40 -15.65 13.59 4.83
N CYS A 41 -14.39 13.98 5.06
CA CYS A 41 -13.72 13.85 6.36
C CYS A 41 -13.64 15.17 7.13
N GLU A 42 -14.19 16.24 6.55
CA GLU A 42 -14.18 17.60 7.07
C GLU A 42 -12.79 18.07 7.56
N ARG A 43 -11.75 17.74 6.80
CA ARG A 43 -10.36 17.91 7.23
C ARG A 43 -9.51 18.64 6.21
N GLN A 44 -8.76 19.64 6.68
CA GLN A 44 -7.72 20.33 5.91
C GLN A 44 -6.34 19.67 6.11
N PHE A 45 -5.54 19.67 5.05
CA PHE A 45 -4.19 19.11 5.03
C PHE A 45 -3.17 20.20 4.72
N GLN A 46 -1.92 19.97 5.16
CA GLN A 46 -0.85 20.95 5.00
C GLN A 46 -0.41 21.15 3.54
N ASN A 47 -0.54 20.11 2.70
CA ASN A 47 -0.10 20.14 1.30
C ASN A 47 -0.81 19.09 0.45
N GLN A 48 -0.63 19.21 -0.87
CA GLN A 48 -1.28 18.34 -1.87
C GLN A 48 -0.92 16.87 -1.70
N ASN A 49 0.32 16.59 -1.30
CA ASN A 49 0.77 15.21 -1.11
C ASN A 49 0.04 14.54 0.06
N SER A 50 -0.18 15.28 1.15
CA SER A 50 -0.85 14.81 2.35
C SER A 50 -2.32 14.48 2.08
N ILE A 51 -3.05 15.37 1.37
CA ILE A 51 -4.43 15.09 1.01
C ILE A 51 -4.54 13.96 -0.02
N ARG A 52 -3.64 13.88 -1.01
CA ARG A 52 -3.60 12.73 -1.94
C ARG A 52 -3.40 11.41 -1.20
N HIS A 53 -2.51 11.37 -0.21
CA HIS A 53 -2.30 10.16 0.58
C HIS A 53 -3.53 9.81 1.40
N HIS A 54 -4.21 10.81 1.97
CA HIS A 54 -5.48 10.64 2.68
C HIS A 54 -6.59 10.08 1.79
N LEU A 55 -6.80 10.65 0.60
CA LEU A 55 -7.81 10.18 -0.37
C LEU A 55 -7.49 8.78 -0.92
N ASN A 56 -6.22 8.39 -0.94
CA ASN A 56 -5.80 7.02 -1.25
C ASN A 56 -5.89 6.06 -0.06
N GLY A 57 -6.21 6.58 1.13
CA GLY A 57 -6.37 5.81 2.35
C GLY A 57 -7.68 5.02 2.39
N LYS A 58 -7.77 4.14 3.39
CA LYS A 58 -8.91 3.22 3.59
C LYS A 58 -10.27 3.91 3.77
N ILE A 59 -10.27 5.18 4.17
CA ILE A 59 -11.50 5.95 4.45
C ILE A 59 -12.22 6.29 3.13
N HIS A 60 -11.48 6.68 2.09
CA HIS A 60 -12.05 7.03 0.78
C HIS A 60 -11.98 5.87 -0.22
N ARG A 61 -10.96 5.00 -0.10
CA ARG A 61 -10.89 3.78 -0.89
C ARG A 61 -11.60 2.65 -0.16
N VAL A 62 -12.86 2.42 -0.55
CA VAL A 62 -13.55 1.16 -0.26
C VAL A 62 -12.69 0.02 -0.80
N SER A 63 -12.22 -0.86 0.09
CA SER A 63 -11.49 -2.07 -0.29
C SER A 63 -12.27 -2.87 -1.33
N THR A 64 -11.81 -2.84 -2.58
CA THR A 64 -12.41 -3.57 -3.70
C THR A 64 -12.06 -5.05 -3.67
N VAL A 65 -10.91 -5.39 -3.08
CA VAL A 65 -10.38 -6.76 -3.08
C VAL A 65 -10.72 -7.46 -1.77
N LYS A 66 -11.47 -8.56 -1.86
CA LYS A 66 -11.78 -9.47 -0.75
C LYS A 66 -10.93 -10.72 -0.87
N CYS A 67 -10.43 -11.23 0.25
CA CYS A 67 -9.82 -12.54 0.28
C CYS A 67 -10.85 -13.62 -0.10
N PRO A 68 -10.56 -14.50 -1.08
CA PRO A 68 -11.52 -15.52 -1.48
C PRO A 68 -11.80 -16.54 -0.37
N PHE A 69 -10.85 -16.72 0.56
CA PHE A 69 -10.91 -17.71 1.63
C PHE A 69 -11.58 -17.17 2.90
N CYS A 70 -11.09 -16.05 3.46
CA CYS A 70 -11.60 -15.49 4.73
C CYS A 70 -12.52 -14.29 4.58
N LYS A 71 -12.78 -13.84 3.35
CA LYS A 71 -13.64 -12.69 3.03
C LYS A 71 -13.18 -11.35 3.62
N THR A 72 -12.05 -11.31 4.32
CA THR A 72 -11.40 -10.09 4.80
C THR A 72 -11.09 -9.15 3.65
N ARG A 73 -11.31 -7.86 3.90
CA ARG A 73 -11.07 -6.77 2.94
C ARG A 73 -9.59 -6.33 3.00
N CYS A 74 -8.89 -6.43 1.88
CA CYS A 74 -7.43 -6.21 1.82
C CYS A 74 -7.00 -4.84 1.25
N GLY A 75 -7.95 -3.96 0.90
CA GLY A 75 -7.69 -2.59 0.40
C GLY A 75 -7.22 -2.54 -1.05
N THR A 76 -6.27 -3.40 -1.44
CA THR A 76 -5.66 -3.48 -2.78
C THR A 76 -5.33 -4.93 -3.14
N ALA A 77 -5.02 -5.20 -4.41
CA ALA A 77 -4.53 -6.51 -4.86
C ALA A 77 -3.20 -6.87 -4.16
N THR A 78 -2.27 -5.93 -4.03
CA THR A 78 -1.01 -6.13 -3.28
C THR A 78 -1.27 -6.46 -1.82
N GLY A 79 -2.25 -5.80 -1.19
CA GLY A 79 -2.66 -6.10 0.18
C GLY A 79 -3.22 -7.52 0.33
N LEU A 80 -3.93 -8.03 -0.68
CA LEU A 80 -4.40 -9.41 -0.70
C LEU A 80 -3.24 -10.39 -0.84
N SER A 81 -2.30 -10.15 -1.77
CA SER A 81 -1.12 -10.98 -1.92
C SER A 81 -0.33 -11.05 -0.62
N HIS A 82 -0.11 -9.91 0.03
CA HIS A 82 0.58 -9.84 1.32
C HIS A 82 -0.15 -10.59 2.44
N HIS A 83 -1.48 -10.44 2.52
CA HIS A 83 -2.32 -11.17 3.49
C HIS A 83 -2.18 -12.69 3.35
N ILE A 84 -2.11 -13.18 2.11
CA ILE A 84 -1.89 -14.60 1.84
C ILE A 84 -0.44 -14.97 2.13
N GLU A 85 0.55 -14.31 1.52
CA GLU A 85 1.97 -14.68 1.63
C GLU A 85 2.54 -14.68 3.07
N GLN A 86 1.98 -13.86 3.96
CA GLN A 86 2.35 -13.84 5.39
C GLN A 86 1.61 -14.90 6.23
N GLY A 87 0.78 -15.75 5.64
CA GLY A 87 -0.04 -16.71 6.37
C GLY A 87 -1.09 -16.05 7.27
N SER A 88 -1.42 -14.78 7.05
CA SER A 88 -2.39 -14.04 7.88
C SER A 88 -3.84 -14.45 7.65
N CYS A 89 -4.09 -15.33 6.68
CA CYS A 89 -5.43 -15.86 6.39
C CYS A 89 -5.77 -17.03 7.34
N PRO A 90 -6.83 -16.92 8.17
CA PRO A 90 -7.16 -17.94 9.17
C PRO A 90 -7.60 -19.27 8.56
N HIS A 91 -8.20 -19.26 7.37
CA HIS A 91 -8.65 -20.49 6.71
C HIS A 91 -7.58 -21.14 5.83
N VAL A 92 -6.58 -20.37 5.41
CA VAL A 92 -5.55 -20.82 4.48
C VAL A 92 -4.21 -20.25 4.93
N PRO A 93 -3.56 -20.87 5.92
CA PRO A 93 -2.22 -20.49 6.37
C PRO A 93 -1.17 -21.00 5.38
N ILE A 94 -1.17 -20.40 4.19
CA ILE A 94 -0.19 -20.61 3.14
C ILE A 94 0.84 -19.51 3.27
N ASP A 95 2.11 -19.85 3.43
CA ASP A 95 3.21 -18.90 3.35
C ASP A 95 3.66 -18.69 1.90
N ARG A 96 4.50 -17.68 1.68
CA ARG A 96 5.06 -17.33 0.36
C ARG A 96 5.64 -18.52 -0.41
N GLN A 97 6.26 -19.50 0.28
CA GLN A 97 6.87 -20.66 -0.39
C GLN A 97 5.82 -21.65 -0.88
N LYS A 98 4.84 -21.97 -0.04
CA LYS A 98 3.73 -22.85 -0.42
C LYS A 98 2.95 -22.25 -1.59
N LEU A 99 2.72 -20.94 -1.57
CA LEU A 99 2.08 -20.23 -2.67
C LEU A 99 2.92 -20.33 -3.96
N TYR A 100 4.23 -20.11 -3.88
CA TYR A 100 5.12 -20.22 -5.02
C TYR A 100 5.16 -21.64 -5.62
N LYS A 101 5.31 -22.67 -4.77
CA LYS A 101 5.30 -24.08 -5.21
C LYS A 101 3.99 -24.43 -5.90
N TYR A 102 2.87 -23.98 -5.35
CA TYR A 102 1.55 -24.16 -5.94
C TYR A 102 1.43 -23.48 -7.31
N ILE A 103 1.85 -22.21 -7.44
CA ILE A 103 1.83 -21.48 -8.73
C ILE A 103 2.72 -22.19 -9.75
N ARG A 104 3.95 -22.54 -9.36
CA ARG A 104 4.91 -23.24 -10.23
C ARG A 104 4.36 -24.60 -10.73
N SER A 105 3.65 -25.34 -9.88
CA SER A 105 3.01 -26.60 -10.30
C SER A 105 1.94 -26.42 -11.38
N ARG A 106 1.36 -25.21 -11.48
CA ARG A 106 0.34 -24.83 -12.46
C ARG A 106 0.88 -23.96 -13.60
N ASP A 107 2.17 -23.64 -13.58
CA ASP A 107 2.86 -22.83 -14.58
C ASP A 107 4.04 -23.60 -15.18
N PRO A 108 3.78 -24.69 -15.94
CA PRO A 108 4.82 -25.51 -16.54
C PRO A 108 5.64 -24.72 -17.59
N ALA A 109 5.04 -23.70 -18.20
CA ALA A 109 5.71 -22.83 -19.16
C ALA A 109 6.64 -21.78 -18.49
N GLY A 110 6.50 -21.54 -17.18
CA GLY A 110 7.24 -20.53 -16.43
C GLY A 110 6.90 -19.10 -16.86
N ALA A 111 5.65 -18.85 -17.24
CA ALA A 111 5.17 -17.53 -17.64
C ALA A 111 5.07 -16.58 -16.43
N ILE A 112 4.76 -17.12 -15.26
CA ILE A 112 4.49 -16.38 -14.02
C ILE A 112 5.63 -16.60 -13.02
N ALA A 113 6.03 -17.86 -12.80
CA ALA A 113 7.05 -18.25 -11.84
C ALA A 113 8.42 -18.41 -12.49
N ASN A 114 9.47 -17.91 -11.84
CA ASN A 114 10.83 -18.00 -12.35
C ASN A 114 11.30 -19.48 -12.44
N LYS A 115 11.94 -19.87 -13.55
CA LYS A 115 12.40 -21.26 -13.76
C LYS A 115 13.64 -21.66 -12.95
N ARG A 116 14.32 -20.72 -12.27
CA ARG A 116 15.63 -20.98 -11.65
C ARG A 116 15.50 -21.83 -10.37
N LEU A 117 16.29 -22.91 -10.37
CA LEU A 117 16.54 -23.88 -9.30
C LEU A 117 17.47 -23.26 -8.24
N GLU A 118 17.37 -23.77 -7.01
CA GLU A 118 18.06 -23.32 -5.78
C GLU A 118 17.48 -22.07 -5.11
N TRP A 119 16.38 -22.30 -4.39
CA TRP A 119 15.94 -21.42 -3.32
C TRP A 119 16.53 -21.94 -2.01
N HIS A 120 17.46 -21.19 -1.42
CA HIS A 120 17.81 -21.37 -0.01
C HIS A 120 16.61 -20.89 0.82
N GLY A 121 16.23 -21.67 1.82
CA GLY A 121 15.30 -21.38 2.92
C GLY A 121 14.88 -19.93 3.17
N GLU A 122 13.73 -19.74 3.82
CA GLU A 122 13.36 -18.46 4.41
C GLU A 122 14.53 -18.06 5.30
N LYS A 123 15.24 -16.99 4.90
CA LYS A 123 16.38 -16.52 5.67
C LYS A 123 15.78 -15.93 6.94
N THR A 124 15.70 -16.76 7.98
CA THR A 124 15.43 -16.29 9.32
C THR A 124 16.64 -15.48 9.73
N TYR A 125 16.47 -14.17 9.77
CA TYR A 125 17.53 -13.26 10.16
C TYR A 125 17.56 -13.20 11.68
N GLU A 126 18.55 -13.84 12.30
CA GLU A 126 18.82 -13.65 13.72
C GLU A 126 19.38 -12.24 13.94
N ILE A 127 18.62 -11.41 14.67
CA ILE A 127 19.01 -10.03 14.95
C ILE A 127 19.65 -10.01 16.32
N ASN A 128 20.97 -9.77 16.36
CA ASN A 128 21.64 -9.42 17.60
C ASN A 128 21.45 -7.91 17.86
N PRO A 129 20.67 -7.50 18.89
CA PRO A 129 20.34 -6.09 19.09
C PRO A 129 21.57 -5.20 19.36
N ARG A 130 22.64 -5.77 19.93
CA ARG A 130 23.89 -5.03 20.19
C ARG A 130 24.67 -4.76 18.93
N LEU A 131 24.76 -5.75 18.02
CA LEU A 131 25.49 -5.61 16.76
C LEU A 131 24.71 -4.78 15.74
N ALA A 132 23.38 -4.82 15.79
CA ALA A 132 22.52 -4.02 14.93
C ALA A 132 22.44 -2.55 15.35
N TRP A 133 22.92 -2.17 16.53
CA TRP A 133 22.84 -0.78 17.01
C TRP A 133 23.98 0.08 16.47
N ASN A 134 23.64 1.06 15.64
CA ASN A 134 24.59 2.06 15.17
C ASN A 134 24.66 3.22 16.18
N ASN A 135 25.80 3.33 16.87
CA ASN A 135 26.02 4.36 17.89
C ASN A 135 26.08 5.79 17.33
N TRP A 136 26.54 5.95 16.09
CA TRP A 136 26.62 7.25 15.42
C TRP A 136 25.22 7.76 15.04
N ALA A 137 24.43 6.89 14.43
CA ALA A 137 23.07 7.22 13.99
C ALA A 137 22.02 7.13 15.10
N LYS A 138 22.37 6.59 16.28
CA LYS A 138 21.45 6.31 17.41
C LYS A 138 20.20 5.53 16.94
N ALA A 139 20.41 4.53 16.08
CA ALA A 139 19.36 3.76 15.44
C ALA A 139 19.82 2.32 15.14
N TYR A 140 18.86 1.43 14.93
CA TYR A 140 19.13 0.07 14.47
C TYR A 140 19.37 0.06 12.95
N GLU A 141 20.43 -0.59 12.50
CA GLU A 141 20.86 -0.62 11.11
C GLU A 141 20.72 -2.02 10.51
N CYS A 142 20.14 -2.08 9.30
CA CYS A 142 20.12 -3.31 8.53
C CYS A 142 21.50 -3.58 7.91
N TYR A 143 22.15 -4.67 8.29
CA TYR A 143 23.47 -5.05 7.78
C TYR A 143 23.49 -5.44 6.28
N LEU A 144 22.33 -5.59 5.64
CA LEU A 144 22.23 -5.91 4.21
C LEU A 144 22.11 -4.67 3.30
N CYS A 145 21.52 -3.59 3.81
CA CYS A 145 21.24 -2.38 3.00
C CYS A 145 21.46 -1.05 3.72
N HIS A 146 22.00 -1.09 4.94
CA HIS A 146 22.32 0.07 5.78
C HIS A 146 21.13 0.99 6.12
N LYS A 147 19.90 0.50 5.94
CA LYS A 147 18.71 1.27 6.30
C LYS A 147 18.55 1.33 7.83
N LEU A 148 18.27 2.53 8.32
CA LEU A 148 18.12 2.83 9.74
C LEU A 148 16.66 2.72 10.21
N TYR A 149 16.47 2.23 11.43
CA TYR A 149 15.19 2.03 12.10
C TYR A 149 15.29 2.54 13.54
N SER A 150 14.27 3.27 13.97
CA SER A 150 14.18 3.77 15.35
C SER A 150 13.89 2.67 16.39
N SER A 151 13.49 1.46 15.95
CA SER A 151 13.17 0.34 16.84
C SER A 151 13.67 -0.99 16.29
N LEU A 152 14.00 -1.91 17.21
CA LEU A 152 14.40 -3.28 16.89
C LEU A 152 13.26 -4.02 16.16
N HIS A 153 12.01 -3.78 16.56
CA HIS A 153 10.84 -4.35 15.91
C HIS A 153 10.72 -3.89 14.45
N GLY A 154 10.97 -2.61 14.16
CA GLY A 154 11.02 -2.09 12.78
C GLY A 154 12.09 -2.76 11.93
N LEU A 155 13.28 -2.98 12.49
CA LEU A 155 14.34 -3.74 11.81
C LEU A 155 13.94 -5.20 11.58
N LYS A 156 13.27 -5.84 12.55
CA LYS A 156 12.77 -7.20 12.42
C LYS A 156 11.78 -7.35 11.26
N LEU A 157 10.75 -6.52 11.23
CA LEU A 157 9.78 -6.50 10.12
C LEU A 157 10.44 -6.21 8.77
N HIS A 158 11.49 -5.38 8.75
CA HIS A 158 12.23 -5.12 7.53
C HIS A 158 13.00 -6.34 7.02
N LEU A 159 13.64 -7.10 7.90
CA LEU A 159 14.38 -8.30 7.55
C LEU A 159 13.44 -9.44 7.15
N GLU A 160 12.28 -9.55 7.79
CA GLU A 160 11.21 -10.50 7.43
C GLU A 160 10.49 -10.11 6.12
N SER A 161 10.62 -8.87 5.67
CA SER A 161 10.04 -8.38 4.41
C SER A 161 10.75 -9.00 3.19
N PRO A 162 10.05 -9.17 2.05
CA PRO A 162 10.65 -9.62 0.80
C PRO A 162 11.70 -8.66 0.19
N LYS A 163 12.02 -7.54 0.87
CA LYS A 163 13.04 -6.55 0.46
C LYS A 163 14.40 -7.18 0.11
N HIS A 164 14.81 -8.20 0.87
CA HIS A 164 16.09 -8.91 0.67
C HIS A 164 15.90 -10.33 0.11
N GLN A 165 14.66 -10.68 -0.22
CA GLN A 165 14.34 -11.98 -0.79
C GLN A 165 14.47 -11.94 -2.31
N GLN A 166 14.77 -13.10 -2.90
CA GLN A 166 14.81 -13.22 -4.35
C GLN A 166 13.43 -12.92 -4.96
N LYS A 167 13.44 -12.24 -6.12
CA LYS A 167 12.25 -12.08 -6.96
C LYS A 167 11.83 -13.47 -7.44
N MET A 168 10.60 -13.86 -7.14
CA MET A 168 10.06 -15.19 -7.47
C MET A 168 9.18 -15.19 -8.72
N TYR A 169 8.63 -14.03 -9.08
CA TYR A 169 7.65 -13.91 -10.17
C TYR A 169 8.14 -12.95 -11.24
N HIS A 170 7.73 -13.20 -12.48
CA HIS A 170 7.83 -12.27 -13.59
C HIS A 170 6.66 -11.27 -13.54
N CYS A 171 6.95 -10.00 -13.84
CA CYS A 171 5.89 -9.06 -14.18
C CYS A 171 5.46 -9.38 -15.61
N LEU A 172 4.22 -9.81 -15.80
CA LEU A 172 3.64 -9.94 -17.13
C LEU A 172 3.46 -8.52 -17.68
N ASN A 173 4.11 -8.21 -18.80
CA ASN A 173 3.83 -6.96 -19.50
C ASN A 173 2.37 -7.04 -20.00
N PRO A 174 1.54 -6.00 -19.76
CA PRO A 174 0.24 -5.94 -20.40
C PRO A 174 0.44 -5.89 -21.91
N SER A 175 -0.23 -6.79 -22.63
CA SER A 175 -0.36 -6.73 -24.09
C SER A 175 -1.37 -5.66 -24.49
#